data_AF-A0A3E4LI16-F1
#
_entry.id   AF-A0A3E4LI16-F1
#
_cell.length_a   1.000
_cell.length_b   1.000
_cell.length_c   1.000
_cell.angle_alpha   90.00
_cell.angle_beta   90.00
_cell.angle_gamma   90.00
#
_symmetry.space_group_name_H-M   'P 1'
#
loop_
_entity.id
_entity.type
_entity.pdbx_description
1 polymer ?
#
loop_
_entity_poly.entity_id
_entity_poly.type
_entity_poly.pdbx_seq_one_letter_code
_entity_poly.pdbx_strand_id
1 'polypeptide(L)'
;MITIINYIIGVLFISLSIYCIVTNKIPLAGKYQGVKNITCHVRLEAGAIGIVGFLIIIAKIFEFEFGVMIGLIAFVCIVTLILEIITKTV
;
A
#
# COMPACT_ATOMS: atom_id res chain seq x y z
N MET A 1 -21.74 -4.17 12.41
CA MET A 1 -21.84 -3.22 11.28
C MET A 1 -20.47 -2.66 10.89
N ILE A 2 -19.70 -2.08 11.82
CA ILE A 2 -18.33 -1.56 11.57
C ILE A 2 -17.35 -2.64 11.05
N THR A 3 -17.50 -3.89 11.52
CA THR A 3 -16.62 -5.02 11.13
C THR A 3 -16.72 -5.39 9.65
N ILE A 4 -17.92 -5.33 9.07
CA ILE A 4 -18.17 -5.64 7.67
C ILE A 4 -17.57 -4.54 6.78
N ILE A 5 -17.70 -3.28 7.22
CA ILE A 5 -17.16 -2.11 6.51
C ILE A 5 -15.63 -2.20 6.40
N ASN A 6 -14.93 -2.51 7.50
CA ASN A 6 -13.47 -2.65 7.48
C ASN A 6 -12.99 -3.81 6.60
N TYR A 7 -13.74 -4.92 6.56
CA TYR A 7 -13.42 -6.04 5.69
C TYR A 7 -13.58 -5.67 4.21
N ILE A 8 -14.67 -4.98 3.86
CA ILE A 8 -14.90 -4.47 2.50
C ILE A 8 -13.78 -3.49 2.10
N ILE A 9 -13.37 -2.60 3.00
CA ILE A 9 -12.25 -1.67 2.76
C ILE A 9 -10.95 -2.45 2.51
N GLY A 10 -10.61 -3.43 3.36
CA GLY A 10 -9.41 -4.26 3.17
C GLY A 10 -9.39 -4.96 1.81
N VAL A 11 -10.51 -5.56 1.40
CA VAL A 11 -10.64 -6.22 0.10
C VAL A 11 -10.53 -5.22 -1.06
N LEU A 12 -11.11 -4.02 -0.93
CA LEU A 12 -10.97 -2.95 -1.93
C LEU A 12 -9.51 -2.54 -2.12
N PHE A 13 -8.77 -2.34 -1.02
CA PHE A 13 -7.35 -1.98 -1.07
C PHE A 13 -6.50 -3.07 -1.75
N ILE A 14 -6.78 -4.35 -1.47
CA ILE A 14 -6.11 -5.48 -2.14
C ILE A 14 -6.44 -5.51 -3.64
N SER A 15 -7.71 -5.31 -4.01
CA SER A 15 -8.10 -5.29 -5.41
C SER A 15 -7.48 -4.12 -6.19
N LEU A 16 -7.37 -2.94 -5.56
CA LEU A 16 -6.71 -1.77 -6.12
C LEU A 16 -5.20 -2.01 -6.30
N SER A 17 -4.55 -2.65 -5.33
CA SER A 17 -3.16 -3.09 -5.41
C SER A 17 -2.91 -3.97 -6.64
N ILE A 18 -3.74 -5.00 -6.84
CA ILE A 18 -3.62 -5.90 -8.00
C ILE A 18 -3.84 -5.14 -9.30
N TYR A 19 -4.86 -4.28 -9.35
CA TYR A 19 -5.14 -3.45 -10.52
C TYR A 19 -3.96 -2.54 -10.89
N CYS A 20 -3.34 -1.87 -9.92
CA CYS A 20 -2.18 -1.02 -10.13
C CYS A 20 -0.96 -1.81 -10.65
N ILE A 21 -0.74 -3.04 -10.15
CA ILE A 21 0.34 -3.92 -10.62
C ILE A 21 0.09 -4.36 -12.07
N VAL A 22 -1.13 -4.78 -12.39
CA VAL A 22 -1.49 -5.28 -13.74
C VAL A 22 -1.43 -4.16 -14.77
N THR A 23 -1.94 -2.97 -14.42
CA THR A 23 -1.97 -1.82 -15.35
C THR A 23 -0.65 -1.04 -15.39
N ASN A 24 0.28 -1.31 -14.48
CA ASN A 24 1.50 -0.53 -14.26
C ASN A 24 1.24 0.99 -14.20
N LYS A 25 0.06 1.38 -13.71
CA LYS A 25 -0.34 2.77 -13.50
C LYS A 25 -1.04 2.88 -12.15
N ILE A 26 -0.66 3.89 -11.38
CA ILE A 26 -1.42 4.33 -10.22
C ILE A 26 -2.50 5.29 -10.76
N PRO A 27 -3.80 4.97 -10.61
CA PRO A 27 -4.90 5.77 -11.18
C PRO A 27 -4.98 7.20 -10.63
N LEU A 28 -4.31 7.49 -9.50
CA LEU A 28 -4.27 8.80 -8.85
C LEU A 28 -2.99 9.61 -9.17
N ALA A 29 -1.98 9.01 -9.81
CA ALA A 29 -0.72 9.70 -10.12
C ALA A 29 -0.77 10.30 -11.54
N GLY A 30 -1.09 11.60 -11.63
CA GLY A 30 -1.20 12.31 -12.91
C GLY A 30 0.14 12.58 -13.61
N LYS A 31 1.26 12.67 -12.87
CA LYS A 31 2.61 12.83 -13.40
C LYS A 31 3.65 12.18 -12.48
N TYR A 32 4.43 11.22 -12.99
CA TYR A 32 5.58 10.63 -12.30
C TYR A 32 6.81 11.53 -12.48
N GLN A 33 6.85 12.71 -11.86
CA GLN A 33 8.02 13.60 -11.99
C GLN A 33 9.19 13.10 -11.13
N GLY A 34 10.38 12.98 -11.73
CA GLY A 34 11.60 12.57 -11.03
C GLY A 34 11.72 11.06 -10.74
N VAL A 35 10.89 10.22 -11.38
CA VAL A 35 10.94 8.76 -11.23
C VAL A 35 11.71 8.15 -12.39
N LYS A 36 12.90 7.61 -12.11
CA LYS A 36 13.80 6.98 -13.10
C LYS A 36 13.19 5.71 -13.73
N ASN A 37 12.39 4.97 -12.96
CA ASN A 37 11.68 3.77 -13.42
C ASN A 37 10.22 3.77 -12.90
N ILE A 38 9.29 4.19 -13.76
CA ILE A 38 7.86 4.32 -13.43
C ILE A 38 7.25 2.96 -13.06
N THR A 39 7.60 1.90 -13.79
CA THR A 39 7.11 0.53 -13.53
C THR A 39 7.50 0.04 -12.14
N CYS A 40 8.73 0.31 -11.71
CA CYS A 40 9.19 -0.10 -10.38
C CYS A 40 8.50 0.69 -9.27
N HIS A 41 8.37 2.01 -9.43
CA HIS A 41 7.64 2.86 -8.49
C HIS A 41 6.19 2.42 -8.32
N VAL A 42 5.49 2.16 -9.44
CA VAL A 42 4.11 1.68 -9.39
C VAL A 42 4.01 0.34 -8.66
N ARG A 43 4.92 -0.59 -8.89
CA ARG A 43 4.93 -1.88 -8.19
C ARG A 43 5.22 -1.75 -6.69
N LEU A 44 6.09 -0.82 -6.29
CA LEU A 44 6.42 -0.54 -4.90
C LEU A 44 5.20 0.03 -4.14
N GLU A 45 4.61 1.08 -4.69
CA GLU A 45 3.41 1.72 -4.13
C GLU A 45 2.21 0.76 -4.11
N ALA A 46 1.97 0.05 -5.21
CA ALA A 46 0.89 -0.93 -5.28
C ALA A 46 1.10 -2.13 -4.33
N GLY A 47 2.35 -2.51 -4.09
CA GLY A 47 2.70 -3.50 -3.07
C GLY A 47 2.39 -3.00 -1.66
N ALA A 48 2.77 -1.75 -1.34
CA ALA A 48 2.48 -1.14 -0.06
C ALA A 48 0.97 -1.03 0.20
N ILE A 49 0.18 -0.61 -0.78
CA ILE A 49 -1.29 -0.55 -0.72
C ILE A 49 -1.89 -1.93 -0.42
N GLY A 50 -1.36 -2.98 -1.05
CA GLY A 50 -1.80 -4.36 -0.81
C GLY A 50 -1.49 -4.85 0.60
N ILE A 51 -0.28 -4.55 1.10
CA ILE A 51 0.15 -4.89 2.46
C ILE A 51 -0.72 -4.15 3.50
N VAL A 52 -1.03 -2.88 3.28
CA VAL A 52 -1.93 -2.11 4.16
C VAL A 52 -3.35 -2.70 4.16
N GLY A 53 -3.90 -3.05 3.00
CA GLY A 53 -5.19 -3.72 2.90
C GLY A 53 -5.25 -5.05 3.67
N PHE A 54 -4.16 -5.82 3.60
CA PHE A 54 -4.02 -7.07 4.36
C PHE A 54 -3.88 -6.84 5.86
N LEU A 55 -3.09 -5.84 6.27
CA LEU A 55 -2.93 -5.45 7.67
C LEU A 55 -4.25 -4.99 8.30
N ILE A 56 -5.13 -4.30 7.57
CA ILE A 56 -6.46 -3.90 8.07
C ILE A 56 -7.32 -5.13 8.38
N ILE A 57 -7.25 -6.17 7.55
CA ILE A 57 -7.98 -7.43 7.77
C ILE A 57 -7.42 -8.16 9.00
N ILE A 58 -6.10 -8.31 9.09
CA ILE A 58 -5.43 -8.97 10.23
C ILE A 58 -5.62 -8.20 11.53
N ALA A 59 -5.48 -6.87 11.51
CA ALA A 59 -5.65 -6.01 12.67
C ALA A 59 -7.02 -6.21 13.31
N LYS A 60 -8.05 -6.51 12.51
CA LYS A 60 -9.38 -6.80 13.06
C LYS A 60 -9.56 -8.24 13.53
N ILE A 61 -8.91 -9.23 12.91
CA ILE A 61 -8.93 -10.64 13.38
C ILE A 61 -8.26 -10.75 14.76
N PHE A 62 -7.15 -10.05 14.96
CA PHE A 62 -6.36 -10.09 16.20
C PHE A 62 -6.69 -8.96 17.18
N GLU A 63 -7.70 -8.13 16.86
CA GLU A 63 -8.13 -6.98 17.66
C GLU A 63 -6.97 -6.08 18.14
N PHE A 64 -6.08 -5.75 17.21
CA PHE A 64 -4.95 -4.87 17.49
C PHE A 64 -5.41 -3.50 17.99
N GLU A 65 -4.67 -2.97 18.96
CA GLU A 65 -4.87 -1.62 19.44
C GLU A 65 -4.58 -0.60 18.33
N PHE A 66 -5.37 0.48 18.27
CA PHE A 66 -5.33 1.45 17.18
C PHE A 66 -3.93 2.07 16.99
N GLY A 67 -3.20 2.29 18.08
CA GLY A 67 -1.82 2.79 18.04
C GLY A 67 -0.85 1.83 17.32
N VAL A 68 -1.02 0.52 17.50
CA VAL A 68 -0.18 -0.50 16.84
C VAL A 68 -0.48 -0.56 15.34
N MET A 69 -1.75 -0.42 14.96
CA MET A 69 -2.16 -0.39 13.54
C MET A 69 -1.54 0.81 12.81
N ILE A 70 -1.60 2.00 13.41
CA ILE A 70 -0.96 3.20 12.84
C ILE A 70 0.56 3.02 12.75
N GLY A 71 1.18 2.46 13.80
CA GLY A 71 2.61 2.19 13.81
C GLY A 71 3.05 1.27 12.67
N LEU A 72 2.29 0.20 12.40
CA LEU A 72 2.56 -0.74 11.31
C LEU A 72 2.39 -0.09 9.93
N ILE A 73 1.33 0.72 9.74
CA ILE A 73 1.12 1.43 8.47
C ILE A 73 2.26 2.44 8.24
N ALA A 74 2.64 3.21 9.25
CA ALA A 74 3.75 4.15 9.18
C ALA A 74 5.08 3.45 8.85
N PHE A 75 5.32 2.28 9.45
CA PHE A 75 6.49 1.46 9.16
C PHE A 75 6.51 1.01 7.68
N VAL A 76 5.38 0.50 7.17
CA VAL A 76 5.26 0.12 5.74
C VAL A 76 5.56 1.32 4.84
N CYS A 77 5.01 2.49 5.13
CA CYS A 77 5.29 3.72 4.37
C CYS A 77 6.78 4.10 4.38
N ILE A 78 7.44 4.07 5.54
CA ILE A 78 8.87 4.40 5.67
C ILE A 78 9.72 3.41 4.86
N VAL A 79 9.45 2.11 4.97
CA VAL A 79 10.18 1.08 4.21
C VAL A 79 9.98 1.26 2.70
N THR A 80 8.77 1.60 2.27
CA THR A 80 8.44 1.85 0.86
C THR A 80 9.22 3.06 0.32
N LEU A 81 9.28 4.15 1.09
CA LEU A 81 10.08 5.33 0.76
C LEU A 81 11.57 5.02 0.66
N ILE A 82 12.13 4.26 1.61
CA ILE A 82 13.54 3.86 1.58
C ILE A 82 13.84 3.01 0.34
N LEU A 83 13.00 2.02 0.05
CA LEU A 83 13.13 1.19 -1.15
C LEU A 83 13.02 2.02 -2.43
N GLU A 84 12.13 3.01 -2.48
CA GLU A 84 12.02 3.93 -3.62
C GLU A 84 13.31 4.73 -3.82
N ILE A 85 13.90 5.27 -2.74
CA ILE A 85 15.16 6.01 -2.81
C ILE A 85 16.29 5.11 -3.32
N ILE A 86 16.43 3.89 -2.75
CA ILE A 86 17.44 2.92 -3.18
C ILE A 86 17.28 2.60 -4.67
N THR A 87 16.03 2.39 -5.11
CA THR A 87 15.75 2.04 -6.51
C THR A 87 15.95 3.21 -7.48
N LYS A 88 15.88 4.46 -7.00
CA LYS A 88 16.27 5.65 -7.79
C LYS A 88 17.79 5.81 -7.88
N THR A 89 18.53 5.41 -6.85
CA THR A 89 19.99 5.54 -6.80
C THR A 89 20.75 4.49 -7.62
N VAL A 90 20.16 3.32 -7.83
CA VAL A 90 20.67 2.28 -8.76
C VAL A 90 20.28 2.61 -10.20
#